data_AF-A0A8S7IB53-F1
#
_entry.id   AF-A0A8S7IB53-F1
#
_cell.length_a   1.000
_cell.length_b   1.000
_cell.length_c   1.000
_cell.angle_alpha   90.00
_cell.angle_beta   90.00
_cell.angle_gamma   90.00
#
_symmetry.space_group_name_H-M   'P 1'
#
loop_
_entity.id
_entity.type
_entity.pdbx_description
1 polymer ?
#
loop_
_entity_poly.entity_id
_entity_poly.type
_entity_poly.pdbx_seq_one_letter_code
_entity_poly.pdbx_strand_id
1 'polypeptide(L)'
;MFSNFFMASSADLYVLLYSESQKCFHIETVSAMVERNVGMYLDGRSGDYVTLAFGSSVEELREIRSQLVEQRGDVVAPWYLM
;
A
#
# COMPACT_ATOMS: atom_id res chain seq x y z
N MET A 1 -1.89 -6.64 18.37
CA MET A 1 -1.88 -5.18 18.59
C MET A 1 -1.37 -4.56 17.31
N PHE A 2 -2.26 -4.04 16.46
CA PHE A 2 -1.88 -3.37 15.22
C PHE A 2 -1.39 -1.96 15.59
N SER A 3 -0.08 -1.75 15.49
CA SER A 3 0.54 -0.48 15.88
C SER A 3 0.04 0.65 14.97
N ASN A 4 -0.39 1.73 15.61
CA ASN A 4 -0.97 2.97 15.07
C ASN A 4 -0.01 3.80 14.16
N PHE A 5 0.76 3.17 13.27
CA PHE A 5 1.74 3.89 12.43
C PHE A 5 1.20 4.29 11.04
N PHE A 6 0.03 3.82 10.63
CA PHE A 6 -0.54 4.11 9.30
C PHE A 6 -1.47 5.33 9.24
N MET A 7 -1.76 5.99 10.36
CA MET A 7 -2.70 7.11 10.36
C MET A 7 -2.04 8.39 10.88
N ALA A 8 -1.36 9.10 9.98
CA ALA A 8 -1.55 10.55 9.99
C ALA A 8 -3.07 10.76 9.88
N SER A 9 -3.67 11.41 10.88
CA SER A 9 -5.11 11.67 11.00
C SER A 9 -5.70 12.21 9.69
N SER A 10 -6.09 11.32 8.79
CA SER A 10 -6.76 11.70 7.55
C SER A 10 -8.19 11.99 7.94
N ALA A 11 -8.55 13.26 8.04
CA ALA A 11 -9.90 13.68 7.66
C ALA A 11 -10.27 12.90 6.40
N ASP A 12 -11.40 12.18 6.39
CA ASP A 12 -11.74 11.14 5.40
C ASP A 12 -11.31 11.51 3.98
N LEU A 13 -10.10 11.11 3.58
CA LEU A 13 -9.60 11.35 2.24
C LEU A 13 -10.19 10.27 1.35
N TYR A 14 -10.80 10.68 0.25
CA TYR A 14 -11.39 9.78 -0.72
C TYR A 14 -10.52 9.69 -1.96
N VAL A 15 -10.51 8.51 -2.58
CA VAL A 15 -9.82 8.23 -3.83
C VAL A 15 -10.84 7.81 -4.88
N LEU A 16 -10.69 8.34 -6.09
CA LEU A 16 -11.42 7.89 -7.27
C LEU A 16 -10.56 6.88 -8.03
N LEU A 17 -11.06 5.66 -8.17
CA LEU A 17 -10.41 4.55 -8.86
C LEU A 17 -11.20 4.23 -10.12
N TYR A 18 -10.51 3.80 -11.17
CA TYR A 18 -11.13 3.26 -12.37
C TYR A 18 -10.69 1.80 -12.55
N SER A 19 -11.67 0.90 -12.63
CA SER A 19 -11.42 -0.52 -12.89
C SER A 19 -11.55 -0.79 -14.38
N GLU A 20 -10.42 -1.05 -15.05
CA GLU A 20 -10.43 -1.34 -16.48
C GLU A 20 -11.12 -2.68 -16.80
N SER A 21 -11.05 -3.66 -15.90
CA SER A 21 -11.73 -4.95 -16.07
C SER A 21 -13.25 -4.84 -15.90
N GLN A 22 -13.73 -3.97 -15.00
CA GLN A 22 -15.16 -3.78 -14.74
C GLN A 22 -15.77 -2.60 -15.49
N LYS A 23 -14.95 -1.79 -16.18
CA LYS A 23 -15.36 -0.58 -16.92
C LYS A 23 -16.17 0.39 -16.06
N CYS A 24 -15.78 0.57 -14.80
CA CYS A 24 -16.51 1.40 -13.84
C CYS A 24 -15.58 2.18 -12.91
N PHE A 25 -16.16 3.20 -12.25
CA PHE A 25 -15.49 4.02 -11.25
C PHE A 25 -15.87 3.58 -9.84
N HIS A 26 -14.90 3.62 -8.92
CA HIS A 26 -15.10 3.39 -7.50
C HIS A 26 -14.63 4.61 -6.71
N ILE A 27 -15.38 4.98 -5.68
CA ILE A 27 -14.95 5.98 -4.69
C ILE A 27 -14.80 5.27 -3.36
N GLU A 28 -13.60 5.31 -2.79
CA GLU A 28 -13.26 4.64 -1.53
C GLU A 28 -12.51 5.61 -0.63
N THR A 29 -12.47 5.35 0.68
CA THR A 29 -11.51 6.06 1.53
C THR A 29 -10.10 5.59 1.19
N VAL A 30 -9.12 6.48 1.32
CA VAL A 30 -7.71 6.13 1.10
C VAL A 30 -7.30 5.00 2.06
N SER A 31 -7.80 5.02 3.30
CA SER A 31 -7.54 3.95 4.29
C SER A 31 -8.04 2.58 3.82
N ALA A 32 -9.29 2.49 3.34
CA ALA A 32 -9.86 1.23 2.86
C ALA A 32 -9.13 0.70 1.61
N MET A 33 -8.78 1.60 0.69
CA MET A 33 -8.01 1.25 -0.51
C MET A 33 -6.63 0.70 -0.14
N VAL A 34 -5.90 1.38 0.76
CA VAL A 34 -4.58 0.94 1.23
C VAL A 34 -4.66 -0.39 1.97
N GLU A 35 -5.61 -0.56 2.89
CA GLU A 35 -5.78 -1.81 3.65
C GLU A 35 -6.02 -3.02 2.71
N ARG A 36 -6.95 -2.87 1.76
CA ARG A 36 -7.21 -3.91 0.75
C ARG A 36 -5.95 -4.25 -0.05
N ASN A 37 -5.25 -3.22 -0.51
CA ASN A 37 -4.08 -3.37 -1.37
C ASN A 37 -2.90 -4.01 -0.63
N VAL A 38 -2.69 -3.67 0.64
CA VAL A 38 -1.69 -4.31 1.51
C VAL A 38 -2.02 -5.78 1.69
N GLY A 39 -3.29 -6.13 1.96
CA GLY A 39 -3.72 -7.54 2.02
C GLY A 39 -3.40 -8.30 0.74
N MET A 40 -3.73 -7.72 -0.43
CA MET A 40 -3.40 -8.33 -1.73
C MET A 40 -1.89 -8.56 -1.92
N TYR A 41 -1.05 -7.61 -1.49
CA TYR A 41 0.40 -7.74 -1.57
C TYR A 41 0.93 -8.85 -0.66
N LEU A 42 0.49 -8.88 0.60
CA LEU A 42 0.90 -9.91 1.57
C LEU A 42 0.46 -11.31 1.13
N ASP A 43 -0.71 -11.43 0.50
CA ASP A 43 -1.21 -12.68 -0.09
C ASP A 43 -0.50 -13.09 -1.39
N GLY A 44 0.46 -12.30 -1.88
CA GLY A 44 1.24 -12.59 -3.08
C GLY A 44 0.46 -12.48 -4.40
N ARG A 45 -0.66 -11.73 -4.40
CA ARG A 45 -1.43 -11.48 -5.62
C ARG A 45 -0.71 -10.46 -6.51
N SER A 46 -0.66 -10.72 -7.81
CA SER A 46 0.00 -9.83 -8.77
C SER A 46 -0.91 -8.70 -9.25
N GLY A 47 -0.30 -7.53 -9.43
CA GLY A 47 -0.83 -6.36 -10.13
C GLY A 47 0.33 -5.43 -10.44
N ASP A 48 0.36 -4.82 -11.64
CA ASP A 48 1.53 -4.08 -12.12
C ASP A 48 1.92 -2.93 -11.18
N TYR A 49 0.94 -2.15 -10.75
CA TYR A 49 1.12 -1.08 -9.78
C TYR A 49 -0.05 -1.06 -8.79
N VAL A 50 0.24 -1.39 -7.54
CA VAL A 50 -0.72 -1.40 -6.44
C VAL A 50 -0.25 -0.38 -5.38
N THR A 51 -1.11 0.57 -5.02
CA THR A 51 -0.80 1.57 -4.00
C THR A 51 -0.85 0.94 -2.61
N LEU A 52 0.30 0.78 -1.96
CA LEU A 52 0.42 0.17 -0.62
C LEU A 52 0.56 1.19 0.51
N ALA A 53 0.92 2.44 0.19
CA ALA A 53 1.08 3.53 1.14
C ALA A 53 1.08 4.87 0.40
N PHE A 54 0.84 5.95 1.14
CA PHE A 54 1.01 7.34 0.71
C PHE A 54 1.60 8.13 1.87
N GLY A 55 2.38 9.16 1.56
CA GLY A 55 3.15 9.89 2.57
C GLY A 55 3.59 11.24 2.04
N SER A 56 4.14 12.04 2.94
CA SER A 56 4.61 13.40 2.66
C SER A 56 6.08 13.43 2.23
N SER A 57 6.81 12.32 2.39
CA SER A 57 8.22 12.19 2.05
C SER A 57 8.55 10.82 1.46
N VAL A 58 9.67 10.73 0.74
CA VAL A 58 10.17 9.47 0.17
C VAL A 58 10.71 8.56 1.28
N GLU A 59 11.30 9.16 2.31
CA GLU A 59 11.87 8.47 3.48
C GLU A 59 10.79 7.71 4.24
N GLU A 60 9.65 8.35 4.51
CA GLU A 60 8.46 7.71 5.10
C GLU A 60 8.01 6.49 4.28
N LEU A 61 7.94 6.62 2.95
CA LEU A 61 7.57 5.51 2.08
C LEU A 61 8.62 4.38 2.04
N ARG A 62 9.90 4.71 2.22
CA ARG A 62 10.98 3.71 2.31
C ARG A 62 10.92 2.91 3.60
N GLU A 63 10.55 3.54 4.71
CA GLU A 63 10.33 2.88 6.00
C GLU A 63 9.15 1.91 5.91
N ILE A 64 8.01 2.37 5.40
CA ILE A 64 6.82 1.54 5.21
C ILE A 64 7.11 0.35 4.27
N ARG A 65 7.83 0.58 3.17
CA ARG A 65 8.28 -0.49 2.28
C ARG A 65 9.07 -1.57 3.02
N SER A 66 10.02 -1.16 3.87
CA SER A 66 10.87 -2.11 4.61
C SER A 66 10.03 -2.99 5.55
N GLN A 67 9.03 -2.40 6.21
CA GLN A 67 8.09 -3.13 7.08
C GLN A 67 7.22 -4.11 6.28
N LEU A 68 6.68 -3.69 5.13
CA LEU A 68 5.85 -4.56 4.28
C LEU A 68 6.63 -5.75 3.71
N VAL A 69 7.88 -5.53 3.33
CA VAL A 69 8.79 -6.58 2.86
C VAL A 69 9.08 -7.59 3.97
N GLU A 70 9.43 -7.11 5.17
CA GLU A 70 9.66 -7.95 6.34
C GLU A 70 8.41 -8.79 6.69
N GLN A 71 7.22 -8.17 6.66
CA GLN A 71 5.94 -8.84 6.93
C GLN A 71 5.59 -9.93 5.92
N ARG A 72 5.94 -9.75 4.65
CA ARG A 72 5.68 -10.75 3.60
C ARG A 72 6.62 -11.95 3.70
N GLY A 73 7.72 -11.85 4.46
CA GLY A 73 8.74 -12.89 4.54
C GLY A 73 9.62 -12.99 3.29
N ASP A 74 9.47 -12.06 2.34
CA ASP A 74 10.38 -11.90 1.22
C ASP A 74 11.68 -11.29 1.76
N VAL A 75 12.70 -12.11 1.98
CA VAL A 75 14.06 -11.63 2.23
C VAL A 75 14.54 -10.97 0.93
N VAL A 76 14.18 -9.71 0.72
CA VAL A 76 14.62 -8.93 -0.45
C VAL A 76 16.11 -8.69 -0.27
N ALA A 77 16.91 -9.38 -1.09
CA ALA A 77 18.30 -9.05 -1.29
C ALA A 77 18.41 -7.54 -1.60
N PRO A 78 19.34 -6.82 -0.96
CA PRO A 78 19.36 -5.37 -1.06
C PRO A 78 19.46 -4.88 -2.51
N TRP A 79 18.72 -3.81 -2.81
CA TRP A 79 18.62 -3.12 -4.10
C TRP A 79 19.94 -2.58 -4.67
N TYR A 80 21.07 -2.77 -3.97
CA TYR A 80 22.43 -2.45 -4.41
C TYR A 80 23.23 -3.68 -4.89
N LEU A 81 22.59 -4.84 -5.03
CA LEU A 81 23.17 -6.07 -5.57
C LEU A 81 22.56 -6.52 -6.92
N MET A 82 21.80 -5.65 -7.59
CA MET A 82 21.32 -5.82 -8.98
C MET A 82 21.84 -4.72 -9.88
#